data_AF-A0A382A8F0-F1
#
_entry.id   AF-A0A382A8F0-F1
#
_cell.length_a   1.000
_cell.length_b   1.000
_cell.length_c   1.000
_cell.angle_alpha   90.00
_cell.angle_beta   90.00
_cell.angle_gamma   90.00
#
_symmetry.space_group_name_H-M   'P 1'
#
loop_
_entity.id
_entity.type
_entity.pdbx_description
1 polymer ?
#
loop_
_entity_poly.entity_id
_entity_poly.type
_entity_poly.pdbx_seq_one_letter_code
_entity_poly.pdbx_strand_id
1 'polypeptide(L)'
;IRDLMPVTSREKKFFVGLALCAGFGEEVAYRGYAVSALVMATGSPFFALLSTSAAFGVLHSYQGKLGVVRTSLVGLLMGVAFIHIGSLWPPMIAHALIDLVVGLALRHRLLS
;
A
#
# COMPACT_ATOMS: atom_id res chain seq x y z
N ILE A 1 14.71 -6.13 1.70
CA ILE A 1 13.66 -6.85 0.93
C ILE A 1 13.90 -8.36 0.86
N ARG A 2 15.09 -8.87 0.51
CA ARG A 2 15.28 -10.32 0.24
C ARG A 2 14.78 -11.21 1.39
N ASP A 3 15.09 -10.84 2.62
CA ASP A 3 14.71 -11.60 3.82
C ASP A 3 13.20 -11.52 4.17
N LEU A 4 12.45 -10.63 3.52
CA LEU A 4 11.00 -10.45 3.72
C LEU A 4 10.17 -11.28 2.74
N MET A 5 10.80 -11.90 1.74
CA MET A 5 10.10 -12.63 0.68
C MET A 5 9.83 -14.08 1.10
N PRO A 6 8.61 -14.61 0.90
CA PRO A 6 8.31 -15.99 1.28
C PRO A 6 8.98 -17.00 0.34
N VAL A 7 9.74 -17.93 0.90
CA VAL A 7 10.46 -18.99 0.18
C VAL A 7 9.70 -20.31 0.29
N THR A 8 9.40 -20.75 1.51
CA THR A 8 8.77 -22.05 1.82
C THR A 8 7.25 -22.02 1.68
N SER A 9 6.61 -23.19 1.55
CA SER A 9 5.15 -23.29 1.48
C SER A 9 4.45 -22.77 2.74
N ARG A 10 5.11 -22.87 3.90
CA ARG A 10 4.59 -22.33 5.17
C ARG A 10 4.66 -20.81 5.18
N GLU A 11 5.81 -20.23 4.81
CA GLU A 11 5.95 -18.76 4.69
C GLU A 11 4.96 -18.18 3.70
N LYS A 12 4.74 -18.83 2.55
CA LYS A 12 3.75 -18.36 1.56
C LYS A 12 2.33 -18.28 2.13
N LYS A 13 1.92 -19.26 2.93
CA LYS A 13 0.61 -19.25 3.59
C LYS A 13 0.49 -18.07 4.58
N PHE A 14 1.51 -17.84 5.40
CA PHE A 14 1.53 -16.69 6.30
C PHE A 14 1.56 -15.36 5.55
N PHE A 15 2.32 -15.30 4.45
CA PHE A 15 2.40 -14.12 3.60
C PHE A 15 1.04 -13.75 2.99
N VAL A 16 0.20 -14.74 2.62
CA VAL A 16 -1.16 -14.47 2.17
C VAL A 16 -1.98 -13.77 3.26
N GLY A 17 -1.92 -14.28 4.49
CA GLY A 17 -2.59 -13.63 5.62
C GLY A 17 -2.06 -12.22 5.88
N LEU A 18 -0.74 -12.04 5.82
CA LEU A 18 -0.10 -10.74 5.97
C LEU A 18 -0.55 -9.75 4.89
N ALA A 19 -0.56 -10.14 3.62
CA ALA A 19 -0.98 -9.29 2.51
C ALA A 19 -2.46 -8.85 2.63
N LEU A 20 -3.34 -9.75 3.10
CA LEU A 20 -4.74 -9.40 3.36
C LEU A 20 -4.87 -8.41 4.53
N CYS A 21 -4.15 -8.65 5.63
CA CYS A 21 -4.14 -7.76 6.78
C CYS A 21 -3.53 -6.39 6.45
N ALA A 22 -2.46 -6.34 5.65
CA ALA A 22 -1.84 -5.12 5.17
C ALA A 22 -2.79 -4.34 4.26
N GLY A 23 -3.32 -4.97 3.22
CA GLY A 23 -4.28 -4.35 2.31
C GLY A 23 -5.54 -3.83 3.01
N PHE A 24 -6.00 -4.49 4.07
CA PHE A 24 -7.08 -3.96 4.90
C PHE A 24 -6.63 -2.82 5.81
N GLY A 25 -5.66 -3.08 6.69
CA GLY A 25 -5.28 -2.17 7.78
C GLY A 25 -4.64 -0.88 7.27
N GLU A 26 -3.79 -0.97 6.26
CA GLU A 26 -3.12 0.20 5.70
C GLU A 26 -4.10 1.10 4.95
N GLU A 27 -5.07 0.53 4.22
CA GLU A 27 -6.10 1.32 3.54
C GLU A 27 -7.09 1.96 4.52
N VAL A 28 -7.47 1.27 5.61
CA VAL A 28 -8.25 1.90 6.69
C VAL A 28 -7.48 3.08 7.30
N ALA A 29 -6.22 2.87 7.65
CA ALA A 29 -5.41 3.89 8.32
C ALA A 29 -5.13 5.10 7.42
N TYR A 30 -4.69 4.86 6.18
CA TYR A 30 -4.25 5.94 5.29
C TYR A 30 -5.40 6.58 4.51
N ARG A 31 -6.28 5.78 3.90
CA ARG A 31 -7.34 6.30 3.01
C ARG A 31 -8.59 6.59 3.81
N GLY A 32 -9.02 5.63 4.62
CA GLY A 32 -10.21 5.78 5.46
C GLY A 32 -10.06 6.90 6.49
N TYR A 33 -8.96 6.89 7.24
CA TYR A 33 -8.73 7.83 8.34
C TYR A 33 -7.88 9.04 7.92
N ALA A 34 -6.60 8.85 7.56
CA ALA A 34 -5.67 9.98 7.42
C ALA A 34 -6.07 10.96 6.30
N VAL A 35 -6.45 10.47 5.12
CA VAL A 35 -6.96 11.32 4.03
C VAL A 35 -8.20 12.09 4.49
N SER A 36 -9.20 11.40 5.03
CA SER A 36 -10.44 12.03 5.50
C SER A 36 -10.19 13.09 6.59
N ALA A 37 -9.34 12.78 7.57
CA ALA A 37 -8.99 13.69 8.65
C ALA A 37 -8.26 14.94 8.12
N LEU A 38 -7.33 14.78 7.18
CA LEU A 38 -6.62 15.91 6.60
C LEU A 38 -7.50 16.74 5.66
N VAL A 39 -8.42 16.12 4.93
CA VAL A 39 -9.45 16.86 4.17
C VAL A 39 -10.31 17.70 5.11
N MET A 40 -10.78 17.12 6.23
CA MET A 40 -11.56 17.85 7.23
C MET A 40 -10.76 18.99 7.87
N ALA A 41 -9.49 18.78 8.18
CA ALA A 41 -8.65 19.76 8.86
C ALA A 41 -8.18 20.91 7.95
N THR A 42 -7.97 20.64 6.66
CA THR A 42 -7.33 21.60 5.73
C THR A 42 -8.25 22.09 4.61
N GLY A 43 -9.38 21.41 4.38
CA GLY A 43 -10.26 21.65 3.23
C GLY A 43 -9.67 21.25 1.88
N SER A 44 -8.47 20.65 1.83
CA SER A 44 -7.74 20.38 0.58
C SER A 44 -7.51 18.87 0.36
N PRO A 45 -8.32 18.23 -0.52
CA PRO A 45 -8.08 16.85 -0.94
C PRO A 45 -6.71 16.65 -1.59
N PHE A 46 -6.23 17.63 -2.34
CA PHE A 46 -4.93 17.57 -2.98
C PHE A 46 -3.80 17.49 -1.94
N PHE A 47 -3.85 18.34 -0.91
CA PHE A 47 -2.86 18.31 0.17
C PHE A 47 -2.93 16.99 0.96
N ALA A 48 -4.14 16.53 1.30
CA ALA A 48 -4.35 15.26 2.00
C ALA A 48 -3.78 14.07 1.21
N LEU A 49 -4.03 14.01 -0.09
CA LEU A 49 -3.52 12.95 -0.96
C LEU A 49 -2.00 12.98 -1.05
N LEU A 50 -1.39 14.13 -1.32
CA LEU A 50 0.07 14.22 -1.46
C LEU A 50 0.80 13.90 -0.16
N SER A 51 0.34 14.45 0.95
CA SER A 51 0.99 14.26 2.25
C SER A 51 0.89 12.82 2.74
N THR A 52 -0.30 12.21 2.67
CA THR A 52 -0.48 10.80 3.09
C THR A 52 0.22 9.83 2.16
N SER A 53 0.26 10.09 0.86
CA SER A 53 0.99 9.25 -0.11
C SER A 53 2.50 9.32 0.10
N ALA A 54 3.04 10.51 0.38
CA ALA A 54 4.46 10.67 0.71
C ALA A 54 4.81 9.96 2.02
N ALA A 55 3.99 10.11 3.06
CA ALA A 55 4.18 9.41 4.34
C ALA A 55 4.13 7.87 4.14
N PHE A 56 3.17 7.39 3.35
CA PHE A 56 3.05 5.98 2.99
C PHE A 56 4.32 5.46 2.31
N GLY A 57 4.87 6.20 1.35
CA GLY A 57 6.13 5.82 0.71
C GLY A 57 7.34 5.84 1.65
N VAL A 58 7.42 6.79 2.57
CA VAL A 58 8.51 6.86 3.57
C VAL A 58 8.50 5.65 4.50
N LEU A 59 7.32 5.17 4.91
CA LEU A 59 7.21 3.92 5.69
C LEU A 59 7.74 2.69 4.93
N HIS A 60 7.80 2.78 3.60
CA HIS A 60 8.35 1.76 2.72
C HIS A 60 9.84 1.99 2.37
N SER A 61 10.55 2.84 3.11
CA SER A 61 11.97 3.15 2.86
C SER A 61 12.90 1.93 2.91
N TYR A 62 12.52 0.86 3.61
CA TYR A 62 13.23 -0.43 3.61
C TYR A 62 13.28 -1.12 2.23
N GLN A 63 12.48 -0.64 1.27
CA GLN A 63 12.48 -1.08 -0.12
C GLN A 63 13.49 -0.30 -1.00
N GLY A 64 14.22 0.64 -0.42
CA GLY A 64 15.16 1.54 -1.12
C GLY A 64 14.46 2.71 -1.81
N LYS A 65 15.25 3.62 -2.39
CA LYS A 65 14.75 4.89 -2.98
C LYS A 65 13.66 4.66 -4.04
N LEU A 66 13.85 3.68 -4.91
CA LEU A 66 12.87 3.34 -5.96
C LEU A 66 11.59 2.73 -5.36
N GLY A 67 11.73 1.97 -4.27
CA GLY A 67 10.60 1.45 -3.51
C GLY A 67 9.73 2.58 -2.95
N VAL A 68 10.35 3.56 -2.28
CA VAL A 68 9.66 4.77 -1.76
C VAL A 68 8.87 5.48 -2.85
N VAL A 69 9.48 5.72 -4.02
CA VAL A 69 8.79 6.40 -5.12
C VAL A 69 7.61 5.57 -5.62
N ARG A 70 7.79 4.26 -5.81
CA ARG A 70 6.73 3.37 -6.29
C ARG A 70 5.56 3.29 -5.30
N THR A 71 5.84 3.09 -4.02
CA THR A 71 4.81 2.99 -2.99
C THR A 71 4.12 4.33 -2.75
N SER A 72 4.80 5.48 -2.86
CA SER A 72 4.15 6.80 -2.90
C SER A 72 3.17 6.93 -4.07
N LEU A 73 3.55 6.48 -5.28
CA LEU A 73 2.68 6.57 -6.46
C LEU A 73 1.46 5.63 -6.36
N VAL A 74 1.66 4.39 -5.90
CA VAL A 74 0.55 3.47 -5.58
C VAL A 74 -0.34 4.07 -4.49
N GLY A 75 0.30 4.61 -3.46
CA GLY A 75 -0.23 5.52 -2.44
C GLY A 75 -1.31 6.45 -2.98
N LEU A 76 -0.83 7.31 -3.89
CA LEU A 76 -1.60 8.36 -4.53
C LEU A 76 -2.72 7.82 -5.40
N LEU A 77 -2.45 6.82 -6.24
CA LEU A 77 -3.46 6.23 -7.13
C LEU A 77 -4.63 5.62 -6.36
N MET A 78 -4.35 4.89 -5.28
CA MET A 78 -5.38 4.33 -4.41
C MET A 78 -6.14 5.39 -3.63
N GLY A 79 -5.45 6.45 -3.19
CA GLY A 79 -6.10 7.60 -2.56
C GLY A 79 -7.06 8.33 -3.50
N VAL A 80 -6.64 8.55 -4.75
CA VAL A 80 -7.48 9.12 -5.81
C VAL A 80 -8.69 8.22 -6.07
N ALA A 81 -8.48 6.90 -6.20
CA ALA A 81 -9.56 5.94 -6.38
C ALA A 81 -10.55 5.95 -5.20
N PHE A 82 -10.06 6.02 -3.96
CA PHE A 82 -10.89 6.12 -2.77
C PHE A 82 -11.79 7.36 -2.79
N ILE A 83 -11.24 8.55 -3.08
CA ILE A 83 -12.02 9.80 -3.11
C ILE A 83 -13.08 9.77 -4.23
N HIS A 84 -12.74 9.25 -5.41
CA HIS A 84 -13.67 9.23 -6.53
C HIS A 84 -14.78 8.17 -6.39
N ILE A 85 -14.45 7.00 -5.83
CA ILE A 85 -15.42 5.90 -5.69
C ILE A 85 -16.20 6.02 -4.38
N GLY A 86 -15.63 6.62 -3.34
CA GLY A 86 -16.23 6.72 -2.01
C GLY A 86 -16.24 5.38 -1.24
N SER A 87 -15.41 4.42 -1.65
CA SER A 87 -15.35 3.08 -1.03
C SER A 87 -13.91 2.62 -0.84
N LEU A 88 -13.64 1.96 0.30
CA LEU A 88 -12.34 1.37 0.60
C LEU A 88 -12.16 -0.03 -0.01
N TRP A 89 -13.24 -0.70 -0.41
CA TRP A 89 -13.14 -2.06 -0.95
C TRP A 89 -12.23 -2.16 -2.18
N PRO A 90 -12.34 -1.28 -3.20
CA PRO A 90 -11.44 -1.33 -4.35
C PRO A 90 -9.95 -1.17 -3.99
N PRO A 91 -9.50 -0.14 -3.23
CA PRO A 91 -8.10 -0.03 -2.86
C PRO A 91 -7.64 -1.17 -1.94
N MET A 92 -8.46 -1.67 -1.02
CA MET A 92 -8.12 -2.82 -0.16
C MET A 92 -7.83 -4.08 -0.98
N ILE A 93 -8.72 -4.40 -1.93
CA ILE A 93 -8.56 -5.56 -2.80
C ILE A 93 -7.33 -5.37 -3.70
N ALA A 94 -7.18 -4.19 -4.31
CA ALA A 94 -6.04 -3.91 -5.17
C ALA A 94 -4.70 -3.99 -4.41
N HIS A 95 -4.64 -3.51 -3.17
CA HIS A 95 -3.44 -3.54 -2.34
C HIS A 95 -3.06 -4.98 -2.00
N ALA A 96 -4.00 -5.76 -1.45
CA ALA A 96 -3.74 -7.16 -1.16
C ALA A 96 -3.31 -7.94 -2.41
N LEU A 97 -3.92 -7.68 -3.56
CA LEU A 97 -3.54 -8.33 -4.82
C LEU A 97 -2.14 -7.93 -5.28
N ILE A 98 -1.75 -6.66 -5.18
CA ILE A 98 -0.40 -6.19 -5.51
C ILE A 98 0.62 -6.93 -4.64
N ASP A 99 0.40 -6.99 -3.33
CA ASP A 99 1.30 -7.68 -2.40
C ASP A 99 1.43 -9.16 -2.72
N LEU A 100 0.31 -9.83 -2.99
CA LEU A 100 0.30 -11.25 -3.37
C LEU A 100 1.05 -11.49 -4.67
N VAL A 101 0.83 -10.67 -5.70
CA VAL A 101 1.50 -10.81 -7.00
C VAL A 101 3.00 -10.55 -6.87
N VAL A 102 3.38 -9.48 -6.18
CA VAL A 102 4.79 -9.12 -5.95
C VAL A 102 5.50 -10.20 -5.14
N GLY A 103 4.91 -10.61 -4.02
CA GLY A 103 5.46 -11.56 -3.06
C GLY A 103 5.53 -13.00 -3.56
N LEU A 104 4.55 -13.44 -4.35
CA LEU A 104 4.43 -14.86 -4.76
C LEU A 104 4.84 -15.10 -6.22
N ALA A 105 4.47 -14.22 -7.14
CA ALA A 105 4.69 -14.43 -8.58
C ALA A 105 5.98 -13.75 -9.06
N LEU A 106 6.22 -12.50 -8.67
CA LEU A 106 7.33 -11.70 -9.19
C LEU A 106 8.61 -11.79 -8.36
N ARG A 107 8.61 -12.58 -7.26
CA ARG A 107 9.75 -12.72 -6.36
C ARG A 107 11.07 -12.97 -7.07
N HIS A 108 11.08 -13.84 -8.08
CA HIS A 108 12.30 -14.26 -8.76
C HIS A 108 12.95 -13.11 -9.57
N ARG A 109 12.15 -12.18 -10.10
CA ARG A 109 12.64 -10.99 -10.83
C ARG A 109 13.13 -9.87 -9.92
N LEU A 110 12.67 -9.87 -8.66
CA LEU A 110 13.06 -8.88 -7.65
C LEU A 110 14.28 -9.32 -6.85
N LEU A 111 14.60 -10.62 -6.90
CA LEU A 111 15.72 -11.23 -6.18
C LEU A 111 16.92 -11.54 -7.11
N SER A 112 16.73 -11.56 -8.42
CA SER A 112 17.82 -11.62 -9.42
C SER A 112 18.61 -10.32 -9.47
#